data_AF-J4GTX7-F1
#
_entry.id   AF-J4GTX7-F1
#
_cell.length_a   1.000
_cell.length_b   1.000
_cell.length_c   1.000
_cell.angle_alpha   90.00
_cell.angle_beta   90.00
_cell.angle_gamma   90.00
#
_symmetry.space_group_name_H-M   'P 1'
#
loop_
_entity.id
_entity.type
_entity.pdbx_description
1 polymer ?
#
loop_
_entity_poly.entity_id
_entity_poly.type
_entity_poly.pdbx_seq_one_letter_code
_entity_poly.pdbx_strand_id
1 'polypeptide(L)'
;MIVTPSAVPPPTSSPPRPTTTPTSTTNAPSAYEQEHRLALLKIPSVILSTPAISHTMAAALALSLLGHVLFLKSQIPFPIVQLARMPGGKSDSRATKRRIELLSAMDTLSSHMQTTFSALSTAIARRNSSPAGVNSPTSERASAHLVFVVGPSVGAARARVVFAVDGLEVKLWGRREDSSDIRYSGRGEKIQEGEDGESDEETEDEESDEESEDKESDEESEGGDSDEGSEDEDEEDEDDGYDEESNEGLKRISNGEGESEIGSETASEPPLSRSPSPSPSGSQCSRPSTPATPPVQSANHEKSPVMSSQTYAEEQQSLRAAERLLSRILANACAEENGGMSSPTQTHVLLRAPRRFVHPAWIPRQNLVRTMEGLLGTFLDEASATDTSREKKRGQQRGVRTEGVWIGCSESDISAGVKIDPETEAINEEDEMIWWAWDGKLVGFSDW
;
A
#
# COMPACT_ATOMS: atom_id res chain seq x y z
N MET A 1 -2.57 -98.53 -27.31
CA MET A 1 -2.04 -97.25 -27.83
C MET A 1 -2.49 -96.17 -26.87
N ILE A 2 -1.56 -95.64 -26.09
CA ILE A 2 -1.81 -94.62 -25.06
C ILE A 2 -1.41 -93.28 -25.68
N VAL A 3 -2.37 -92.36 -25.78
CA VAL A 3 -2.19 -91.03 -26.36
C VAL A 3 -1.90 -90.06 -25.21
N THR A 4 -0.70 -89.51 -25.19
CA THR A 4 -0.29 -88.42 -24.28
C THR A 4 -0.80 -87.07 -24.78
N PRO A 5 -1.30 -86.17 -23.91
CA PRO A 5 -1.70 -84.83 -24.30
C PRO A 5 -0.50 -83.86 -24.39
N SER A 6 -0.58 -83.00 -25.42
CA SER A 6 0.37 -81.96 -25.79
C SER A 6 0.33 -80.79 -24.80
N ALA A 7 1.50 -80.35 -24.34
CA ALA A 7 1.67 -79.21 -23.42
C ALA A 7 1.47 -77.86 -24.12
N VAL A 8 0.81 -76.93 -23.43
CA VAL A 8 0.56 -75.54 -23.84
C VAL A 8 1.73 -74.66 -23.38
N PRO A 9 2.27 -73.75 -24.22
CA PRO A 9 3.34 -72.83 -23.82
C PRO A 9 2.82 -71.64 -22.99
N PRO A 10 3.66 -71.04 -22.12
CA PRO A 10 3.28 -69.93 -21.23
C PRO A 10 3.16 -68.58 -21.98
N PRO A 11 2.37 -67.63 -21.45
CA PRO A 11 2.19 -66.32 -22.06
C PRO A 11 3.44 -65.44 -21.93
N THR A 12 3.83 -64.84 -23.05
CA THR A 12 4.88 -63.84 -23.19
C THR A 12 4.51 -62.55 -22.46
N SER A 13 5.32 -62.19 -21.48
CA SER A 13 5.28 -60.91 -20.77
C SER A 13 5.53 -59.74 -21.72
N SER A 14 4.56 -58.82 -21.79
CA SER A 14 4.68 -57.57 -22.55
C SER A 14 5.56 -56.55 -21.79
N PRO A 15 6.41 -55.77 -22.48
CA PRO A 15 7.22 -54.74 -21.85
C PRO A 15 6.37 -53.55 -21.34
N PRO A 16 6.76 -52.91 -20.22
CA PRO A 16 6.03 -51.78 -19.65
C PRO A 16 6.03 -50.60 -20.63
N ARG A 17 4.82 -50.11 -20.94
CA ARG A 17 4.58 -48.93 -21.77
C ARG A 17 5.10 -47.69 -21.00
N PRO A 18 5.92 -46.81 -21.60
CA PRO A 18 6.32 -45.57 -20.96
C PRO A 18 5.08 -44.71 -20.76
N THR A 19 4.66 -44.57 -19.50
CA THR A 19 3.66 -43.60 -19.06
C THR A 19 4.26 -42.21 -19.30
N THR A 20 3.95 -41.60 -20.43
CA THR A 20 4.18 -40.18 -20.68
C THR A 20 3.25 -39.41 -19.76
N THR A 21 3.71 -39.07 -18.57
CA THR A 21 3.08 -38.08 -17.71
C THR A 21 2.98 -36.79 -18.53
N PRO A 22 1.78 -36.25 -18.78
CA PRO A 22 1.64 -34.95 -19.41
C PRO A 22 2.16 -33.92 -18.42
N THR A 23 3.41 -33.51 -18.57
CA THR A 23 3.93 -32.31 -17.91
C THR A 23 3.14 -31.15 -18.49
N SER A 24 2.10 -30.72 -17.78
CA SER A 24 1.41 -29.47 -18.03
C SER A 24 2.41 -28.34 -17.78
N THR A 25 3.21 -28.03 -18.80
CA THR A 25 3.99 -26.80 -18.88
C THR A 25 3.00 -25.66 -18.89
N THR A 26 2.70 -25.14 -17.70
CA THR A 26 1.99 -23.87 -17.52
C THR A 26 2.78 -22.81 -18.29
N ASN A 27 2.32 -22.48 -19.48
CA ASN A 27 2.91 -21.42 -20.31
C ASN A 27 2.74 -20.10 -19.55
N ALA A 28 3.80 -19.64 -18.88
CA ALA A 28 3.85 -18.29 -18.36
C ALA A 28 3.57 -17.32 -19.53
N PRO A 29 2.64 -16.35 -19.36
CA PRO A 29 2.34 -15.38 -20.40
C PRO A 29 3.61 -14.66 -20.82
N SER A 30 3.77 -14.42 -22.13
CA SER A 30 4.99 -13.79 -22.62
C SER A 30 5.06 -12.34 -22.13
N ALA A 31 6.26 -11.81 -21.87
CA ALA A 31 6.46 -10.43 -21.40
C ALA A 31 5.75 -9.39 -22.30
N TYR A 32 5.57 -9.69 -23.59
CA TYR A 32 4.86 -8.85 -24.55
C TYR A 32 3.35 -8.76 -24.27
N GLU A 33 2.70 -9.87 -23.88
CA GLU A 33 1.27 -9.86 -23.54
C GLU A 33 1.02 -9.02 -22.29
N GLN A 34 1.93 -9.07 -21.32
CA GLN A 34 1.84 -8.26 -20.11
C GLN A 34 1.94 -6.76 -20.42
N GLU A 35 2.88 -6.36 -21.28
CA GLU A 35 3.02 -4.96 -21.70
C GLU A 35 1.79 -4.47 -22.48
N HIS A 36 1.25 -5.30 -23.38
CA HIS A 36 0.03 -4.97 -24.12
C HIS A 36 -1.18 -4.85 -23.18
N ARG A 37 -1.31 -5.72 -22.17
CA ARG A 37 -2.36 -5.60 -21.15
C ARG A 37 -2.25 -4.30 -20.37
N LEU A 38 -1.04 -3.90 -19.98
CA LEU A 38 -0.81 -2.64 -19.26
C LEU A 38 -1.10 -1.42 -20.14
N ALA A 39 -0.79 -1.48 -21.43
CA ALA A 39 -1.10 -0.40 -22.38
C ALA A 39 -2.60 -0.20 -22.61
N LEU A 40 -3.44 -1.20 -22.29
CA LEU A 40 -4.89 -1.10 -22.37
C LEU A 40 -5.52 -0.48 -21.12
N LEU A 41 -4.79 -0.42 -20.00
CA LEU A 41 -5.28 0.15 -18.76
C LEU A 41 -5.29 1.67 -18.88
N LYS A 42 -6.45 2.28 -18.58
CA LYS A 42 -6.60 3.74 -18.57
C LYS A 42 -6.02 4.37 -17.31
N ILE A 43 -5.89 3.57 -16.25
CA ILE A 43 -5.37 3.99 -14.95
C ILE A 43 -3.88 3.64 -14.86
N PRO A 44 -3.06 4.55 -14.30
CA PRO A 44 -1.67 4.26 -13.96
C PRO A 44 -1.54 2.96 -13.16
N SER A 45 -0.81 1.99 -13.71
CA SER A 45 -0.73 0.64 -13.15
C SER A 45 0.71 0.22 -12.93
N VAL A 46 1.00 -0.33 -11.76
CA VAL A 46 2.33 -0.77 -11.33
C VAL A 46 2.29 -2.29 -11.13
N ILE A 47 3.09 -3.05 -11.90
CA ILE A 47 3.30 -4.47 -11.63
C ILE A 47 4.65 -4.67 -10.94
N LEU A 48 4.60 -5.27 -9.77
CA LEU A 48 5.78 -5.63 -9.00
C LEU A 48 6.23 -7.06 -9.35
N SER A 49 7.53 -7.29 -9.38
CA SER A 49 8.11 -8.61 -9.67
C SER A 49 8.06 -9.59 -8.49
N THR A 50 7.49 -9.18 -7.36
CA THR A 50 7.33 -10.04 -6.18
C THR A 50 6.10 -10.93 -6.34
N PRO A 51 6.08 -12.12 -5.71
CA PRO A 51 4.90 -12.99 -5.75
C PRO A 51 3.74 -12.43 -4.92
N ALA A 52 4.03 -11.72 -3.83
CA ALA A 52 3.04 -11.04 -3.00
C ALA A 52 3.56 -9.66 -2.58
N ILE A 53 2.64 -8.81 -2.14
CA ILE A 53 2.96 -7.48 -1.61
C ILE A 53 2.91 -7.55 -0.10
N SER A 54 4.07 -7.43 0.55
CA SER A 54 4.14 -7.42 2.01
C SER A 54 3.44 -6.17 2.57
N HIS A 55 3.00 -6.25 3.83
CA HIS A 55 2.37 -5.11 4.52
C HIS A 55 3.31 -3.89 4.59
N THR A 56 4.62 -4.11 4.80
CA THR A 56 5.65 -3.06 4.78
C THR A 56 5.73 -2.38 3.41
N MET A 57 5.72 -3.17 2.34
CA MET A 57 5.77 -2.64 0.97
C MET A 57 4.50 -1.85 0.63
N ALA A 58 3.31 -2.37 0.99
CA ALA A 58 2.04 -1.68 0.79
C ALA A 58 2.01 -0.33 1.53
N ALA A 59 2.47 -0.29 2.80
CA ALA A 59 2.57 0.93 3.59
C ALA A 59 3.52 1.96 2.95
N ALA A 60 4.71 1.54 2.53
CA ALA A 60 5.70 2.42 1.90
C ALA A 60 5.18 3.00 0.57
N LEU A 61 4.56 2.17 -0.27
CA LEU A 61 3.97 2.61 -1.54
C LEU A 61 2.79 3.57 -1.34
N ALA A 62 1.94 3.33 -0.32
CA ALA A 62 0.86 4.25 0.03
C ALA A 62 1.37 5.63 0.44
N LEU A 63 2.40 5.68 1.29
CA LEU A 63 3.04 6.93 1.73
C LEU A 63 3.77 7.64 0.59
N SER A 64 4.46 6.88 -0.27
CA SER A 64 5.09 7.44 -1.47
C SER A 64 4.06 8.07 -2.39
N LEU A 65 2.92 7.40 -2.64
CA LEU A 65 1.84 7.97 -3.44
C LEU A 65 1.26 9.22 -2.77
N LEU A 66 0.99 9.20 -1.47
CA LEU A 66 0.49 10.36 -0.74
C LEU A 66 1.42 11.58 -0.88
N GLY A 67 2.73 11.37 -0.73
CA GLY A 67 3.71 12.44 -0.92
C GLY A 67 3.70 13.02 -2.33
N HIS A 68 3.54 12.17 -3.35
CA HIS A 68 3.35 12.62 -4.73
C HIS A 68 2.03 13.36 -4.91
N VAL A 69 0.92 12.87 -4.36
CA VAL A 69 -0.40 13.52 -4.44
C VAL A 69 -0.36 14.92 -3.84
N LEU A 70 0.25 15.08 -2.67
CA LEU A 70 0.37 16.39 -2.03
C LEU A 70 1.14 17.37 -2.92
N PHE A 71 2.22 16.93 -3.56
CA PHE A 71 3.01 17.78 -4.46
C PHE A 71 2.27 18.08 -5.77
N LEU A 72 1.75 17.04 -6.44
CA LEU A 72 1.09 17.13 -7.75
C LEU A 72 -0.23 17.92 -7.70
N LYS A 73 -0.94 17.89 -6.56
CA LYS A 73 -2.16 18.69 -6.34
C LYS A 73 -1.88 20.05 -5.69
N SER A 74 -0.62 20.51 -5.74
CA SER A 74 -0.18 21.81 -5.21
C SER A 74 -0.53 22.03 -3.74
N GLN A 75 -0.60 20.96 -2.95
CA GLN A 75 -0.80 21.06 -1.50
C GLN A 75 0.50 21.41 -0.79
N ILE A 76 1.66 21.17 -1.41
CA ILE A 76 2.97 21.55 -0.89
C ILE A 76 3.86 22.07 -2.01
N PRO A 77 4.79 23.02 -1.72
CA PRO A 77 5.61 23.65 -2.76
C PRO A 77 6.74 22.75 -3.27
N PHE A 78 7.18 21.78 -2.45
CA PHE A 78 8.27 20.86 -2.80
C PHE A 78 7.91 19.43 -2.36
N PRO A 79 8.49 18.40 -3.00
CA PRO A 79 8.37 17.02 -2.54
C PRO A 79 8.78 16.87 -1.07
N ILE A 80 8.09 15.99 -0.32
CA ILE A 80 8.30 15.79 1.13
C ILE A 80 9.77 15.53 1.48
N VAL A 81 10.48 14.72 0.68
CA VAL A 81 11.90 14.41 0.90
C VAL A 81 12.79 15.65 0.77
N GLN A 82 12.45 16.58 -0.12
CA GLN A 82 13.15 17.86 -0.25
C GLN A 82 12.80 18.77 0.92
N LEU A 83 11.52 18.90 1.27
CA LEU A 83 11.07 19.66 2.43
C LEU A 83 11.80 19.22 3.69
N ALA A 84 11.93 17.92 3.96
CA ALA A 84 12.63 17.42 5.15
C ALA A 84 14.09 17.91 5.25
N ARG A 85 14.77 18.14 4.12
CA ARG A 85 16.19 18.52 4.06
C ARG A 85 16.46 20.01 4.04
N MET A 86 15.45 20.84 3.77
CA MET A 86 15.65 22.28 3.66
C MET A 86 16.00 22.88 5.04
N PRO A 87 16.95 23.81 5.15
CA PRO A 87 17.17 24.51 6.42
C PRO A 87 15.95 25.39 6.74
N GLY A 88 15.56 25.50 8.01
CA GLY A 88 14.57 26.50 8.43
C GLY A 88 15.19 27.88 8.31
N GLY A 89 14.74 28.68 7.33
CA GLY A 89 15.17 30.07 7.19
C GLY A 89 14.70 30.90 8.38
N LYS A 90 15.50 31.89 8.80
CA LYS A 90 15.15 32.76 9.95
C LYS A 90 14.02 33.76 9.65
N SER A 91 13.64 33.92 8.38
CA SER A 91 12.79 35.02 7.91
C SER A 91 11.30 34.70 7.81
N ASP A 92 10.89 33.42 7.75
CA ASP A 92 9.47 33.03 7.74
C ASP A 92 9.17 31.95 8.80
N SER A 93 8.71 32.41 9.97
CA SER A 93 8.33 31.53 11.07
C SER A 93 7.06 30.74 10.78
N ARG A 94 6.16 31.24 9.91
CA ARG A 94 4.86 30.61 9.62
C ARG A 94 5.01 29.46 8.64
N ALA A 95 5.70 29.67 7.52
CA ALA A 95 6.00 28.60 6.56
C ALA A 95 6.80 27.47 7.22
N THR A 96 7.80 27.84 8.02
CA THR A 96 8.60 26.88 8.79
C THR A 96 7.74 26.07 9.77
N LYS A 97 6.82 26.72 10.50
CA LYS A 97 5.88 26.03 11.40
C LYS A 97 4.99 25.04 10.64
N ARG A 98 4.36 25.47 9.53
CA ARG A 98 3.50 24.60 8.70
C ARG A 98 4.25 23.41 8.14
N ARG A 99 5.51 23.61 7.71
CA ARG A 99 6.38 22.52 7.28
C ARG A 99 6.63 21.52 8.41
N ILE A 100 6.97 21.98 9.61
CA ILE A 100 7.24 21.09 10.76
C ILE A 100 5.98 20.31 11.13
N GLU A 101 4.82 20.98 11.18
CA GLU A 101 3.51 20.34 11.43
C GLU A 101 3.23 19.24 10.40
N LEU A 102 3.42 19.53 9.11
CA LEU A 102 3.23 18.55 8.04
C LEU A 102 4.19 17.36 8.17
N LEU A 103 5.49 17.61 8.41
CA LEU A 103 6.48 16.53 8.54
C LEU A 103 6.20 15.64 9.74
N SER A 104 5.77 16.23 10.87
CA SER A 104 5.34 15.50 12.06
C SER A 104 4.08 14.66 11.80
N ALA A 105 3.09 15.22 11.09
CA ALA A 105 1.89 14.48 10.71
C ALA A 105 2.21 13.33 9.74
N MET A 106 3.11 13.52 8.79
CA MET A 106 3.57 12.49 7.86
C MET A 106 4.34 11.36 8.58
N ASP A 107 5.19 11.70 9.55
CA ASP A 107 5.92 10.71 10.37
C ASP A 107 4.95 9.88 11.23
N THR A 108 4.00 10.55 11.87
CA THR A 108 2.92 9.91 12.63
C THR A 108 2.09 8.97 11.76
N LEU A 109 1.68 9.43 10.57
CA LEU A 109 0.96 8.61 9.61
C LEU A 109 1.80 7.42 9.13
N SER A 110 3.11 7.61 8.93
CA SER A 110 4.03 6.56 8.50
C SER A 110 4.08 5.40 9.49
N SER A 111 4.25 5.72 10.78
CA SER A 111 4.21 4.73 11.88
C SER A 111 2.87 4.00 11.92
N HIS A 112 1.77 4.73 11.80
CA HIS A 112 0.43 4.14 11.76
C HIS A 112 0.22 3.26 10.52
N MET A 113 0.71 3.63 9.34
CA MET A 113 0.51 2.85 8.11
C MET A 113 1.13 1.45 8.19
N GLN A 114 2.33 1.34 8.78
CA GLN A 114 2.99 0.03 8.96
C GLN A 114 2.14 -0.92 9.80
N THR A 115 1.67 -0.45 10.96
CA THR A 115 0.82 -1.22 11.88
C THR A 115 -0.58 -1.47 11.30
N THR A 116 -1.11 -0.52 10.54
CA THR A 116 -2.40 -0.60 9.84
C THR A 116 -2.45 -1.74 8.84
N PHE A 117 -1.48 -1.84 7.93
CA PHE A 117 -1.49 -2.91 6.92
C PHE A 117 -1.28 -4.29 7.54
N SER A 118 -0.51 -4.39 8.63
CA SER A 118 -0.37 -5.64 9.37
C SER A 118 -1.69 -6.05 10.07
N ALA A 119 -2.35 -5.10 10.73
CA ALA A 119 -3.66 -5.33 11.36
C ALA A 119 -4.75 -5.67 10.32
N LEU A 120 -4.73 -5.01 9.16
CA LEU A 120 -5.64 -5.28 8.05
C LEU A 120 -5.43 -6.68 7.48
N SER A 121 -4.16 -7.07 7.25
CA SER A 121 -3.79 -8.41 6.81
C SER A 121 -4.34 -9.47 7.77
N THR A 122 -4.19 -9.26 9.09
CA THR A 122 -4.73 -10.15 10.11
C THR A 122 -6.26 -10.18 10.12
N ALA A 123 -6.92 -9.02 10.00
CA ALA A 123 -8.37 -8.94 9.95
C ALA A 123 -8.92 -9.71 8.74
N ILE A 124 -8.32 -9.56 7.56
CA ILE A 124 -8.69 -10.29 6.35
C ILE A 124 -8.40 -11.79 6.51
N ALA A 125 -7.27 -12.18 7.10
CA ALA A 125 -6.96 -13.59 7.36
C ALA A 125 -8.05 -14.28 8.20
N ARG A 126 -8.56 -13.58 9.22
CA ARG A 126 -9.66 -14.08 10.05
C ARG A 126 -10.96 -14.28 9.25
N ARG A 127 -11.23 -13.43 8.24
CA ARG A 127 -12.39 -13.59 7.32
C ARG A 127 -12.35 -14.94 6.63
N ASN A 128 -11.17 -15.25 6.09
CA ASN A 128 -10.95 -16.40 5.22
C ASN A 128 -10.89 -17.71 6.00
N SER A 129 -10.75 -17.65 7.34
CA SER A 129 -10.68 -18.82 8.21
C SER A 129 -12.04 -19.41 8.61
N SER A 130 -13.15 -18.88 8.08
CA SER A 130 -14.49 -19.38 8.42
C SER A 130 -14.63 -20.89 8.09
N PRO A 131 -15.02 -21.73 9.07
CA PRO A 131 -14.99 -23.20 8.96
C PRO A 131 -16.01 -23.78 7.98
N ALA A 132 -16.90 -22.98 7.40
CA ALA A 132 -17.94 -23.44 6.47
C ALA A 132 -17.38 -23.86 5.09
N GLY A 133 -16.19 -23.40 4.69
CA GLY A 133 -15.62 -23.61 3.36
C GLY A 133 -14.47 -24.62 3.32
N VAL A 134 -14.71 -25.90 3.62
CA VAL A 134 -13.66 -26.94 3.80
C VAL A 134 -12.80 -27.22 2.54
N ASN A 135 -13.10 -26.70 1.35
CA ASN A 135 -12.44 -27.13 0.10
C ASN A 135 -11.85 -26.01 -0.77
N SER A 136 -11.85 -24.75 -0.34
CA SER A 136 -11.18 -23.68 -1.12
C SER A 136 -9.74 -23.53 -0.63
N PRO A 137 -8.70 -23.70 -1.49
CA PRO A 137 -7.34 -23.33 -1.11
C PRO A 137 -7.38 -21.85 -0.69
N THR A 138 -7.13 -21.59 0.60
CA THR A 138 -7.21 -20.26 1.19
C THR A 138 -6.35 -19.32 0.38
N SER A 139 -6.96 -18.34 -0.29
CA SER A 139 -6.20 -17.35 -1.03
C SER A 139 -5.31 -16.61 -0.04
N GLU A 140 -4.00 -16.82 -0.13
CA GLU A 140 -2.98 -16.17 0.72
C GLU A 140 -2.83 -14.67 0.41
N ARG A 141 -3.68 -14.17 -0.49
CA ARG A 141 -3.64 -12.83 -1.03
C ARG A 141 -5.00 -12.18 -0.93
N ALA A 142 -4.99 -10.88 -0.72
CA ALA A 142 -6.18 -10.05 -0.71
C ALA A 142 -5.93 -8.73 -1.43
N SER A 143 -7.00 -7.98 -1.65
CA SER A 143 -6.93 -6.61 -2.10
C SER A 143 -7.13 -5.63 -0.94
N ALA A 144 -6.39 -4.53 -0.97
CA ALA A 144 -6.52 -3.41 -0.04
C ALA A 144 -6.71 -2.11 -0.80
N HIS A 145 -7.55 -1.23 -0.25
CA HIS A 145 -7.94 0.00 -0.92
C HIS A 145 -7.83 1.17 0.06
N LEU A 146 -7.10 2.20 -0.34
CA LEU A 146 -7.04 3.48 0.33
C LEU A 146 -7.54 4.57 -0.61
N VAL A 147 -8.05 5.66 -0.05
CA VAL A 147 -8.40 6.86 -0.81
C VAL A 147 -7.85 8.09 -0.13
N PHE A 148 -7.15 8.93 -0.89
CA PHE A 148 -6.73 10.25 -0.50
C PHE A 148 -7.73 11.27 -1.04
N VAL A 149 -8.36 12.03 -0.15
CA VAL A 149 -9.33 13.06 -0.50
C VAL A 149 -8.76 14.42 -0.18
N VAL A 150 -8.50 15.22 -1.22
CA VAL A 150 -7.92 16.57 -1.09
C VAL A 150 -9.07 17.58 -1.15
N GLY A 151 -9.30 18.32 -0.07
CA GLY A 151 -10.35 19.34 0.02
C GLY A 151 -10.71 19.69 1.47
N PRO A 152 -11.61 20.67 1.69
CA PRO A 152 -12.03 21.07 3.04
C PRO A 152 -12.75 19.95 3.82
N SER A 153 -13.41 19.04 3.10
CA SER A 153 -14.06 17.85 3.65
C SER A 153 -14.13 16.73 2.61
N VAL A 154 -14.49 15.53 3.05
CA VAL A 154 -14.70 14.38 2.14
C VAL A 154 -15.84 14.65 1.12
N GLY A 155 -16.89 15.37 1.54
CA GLY A 155 -18.02 15.74 0.68
C GLY A 155 -17.69 16.87 -0.30
N ALA A 156 -16.87 17.84 0.12
CA ALA A 156 -16.41 18.97 -0.69
C ALA A 156 -15.01 18.73 -1.28
N ALA A 157 -14.74 17.49 -1.70
CA ALA A 157 -13.47 17.10 -2.28
C ALA A 157 -13.18 17.91 -3.56
N ARG A 158 -11.93 18.34 -3.73
CA ARG A 158 -11.43 18.92 -4.97
C ARG A 158 -10.77 17.88 -5.86
N ALA A 159 -10.14 16.90 -5.25
CA ALA A 159 -9.56 15.75 -5.92
C ALA A 159 -9.73 14.50 -5.05
N ARG A 160 -9.82 13.34 -5.71
CA ARG A 160 -9.88 12.03 -5.06
C ARG A 160 -8.92 11.10 -5.76
N VAL A 161 -8.01 10.51 -4.99
CA VAL A 161 -6.98 9.60 -5.52
C VAL A 161 -7.12 8.24 -4.85
N VAL A 162 -7.42 7.22 -5.63
CA VAL A 162 -7.55 5.83 -5.17
C VAL A 162 -6.19 5.14 -5.22
N PHE A 163 -5.86 4.42 -4.16
CA PHE A 163 -4.73 3.52 -4.10
C PHE A 163 -5.26 2.11 -3.92
N ALA A 164 -5.18 1.30 -4.98
CA ALA A 164 -5.59 -0.09 -4.96
C ALA A 164 -4.37 -0.98 -4.99
N VAL A 165 -4.27 -1.89 -4.03
CA VAL A 165 -3.23 -2.91 -3.93
C VAL A 165 -3.90 -4.25 -4.12
N ASP A 166 -3.49 -4.97 -5.16
CA ASP A 166 -3.87 -6.35 -5.42
C ASP A 166 -2.68 -7.27 -5.13
N GLY A 167 -2.95 -8.41 -4.48
CA GLY A 167 -1.90 -9.31 -4.02
C GLY A 167 -1.28 -8.94 -2.67
N LEU A 168 -1.99 -8.21 -1.80
CA LEU A 168 -1.57 -8.00 -0.41
C LEU A 168 -1.45 -9.33 0.31
N GLU A 169 -0.31 -9.59 0.93
CA GLU A 169 -0.05 -10.79 1.71
C GLU A 169 -0.97 -10.86 2.94
N VAL A 170 -1.69 -11.96 3.07
CA VAL A 170 -2.64 -12.20 4.16
C VAL A 170 -2.03 -13.16 5.17
N LYS A 171 -1.64 -12.62 6.34
CA LYS A 171 -1.02 -13.36 7.44
C LYS A 171 -1.80 -13.15 8.72
N LEU A 172 -1.97 -14.23 9.48
CA LEU A 172 -2.62 -14.19 10.78
C LEU A 172 -1.55 -14.01 11.86
N TRP A 173 -1.49 -12.81 12.47
CA TRP A 173 -0.50 -12.54 13.50
C TRP A 173 -0.60 -13.54 14.65
N GLY A 174 0.56 -14.02 15.12
CA GLY A 174 0.67 -14.99 16.22
C GLY A 174 0.61 -16.47 15.78
N ARG A 175 0.25 -16.76 14.52
CA ARG A 175 0.34 -18.13 14.01
C ARG A 175 1.80 -18.40 13.61
N ARG A 176 2.48 -19.30 14.33
CA ARG A 176 3.82 -19.77 13.96
C ARG A 176 3.73 -20.53 12.63
N GLU A 177 4.54 -20.14 11.65
CA GLU A 177 4.57 -20.73 10.29
C GLU A 177 4.96 -22.22 10.32
N ASP A 178 5.60 -22.68 11.39
CA ASP A 178 6.11 -24.06 11.54
C ASP A 178 5.02 -25.13 11.72
N SER A 179 3.75 -24.76 11.91
CA SER A 179 2.70 -25.72 12.28
C SER A 179 1.85 -26.24 11.10
N SER A 180 1.98 -25.71 9.89
CA SER A 180 1.11 -26.08 8.76
C SER A 180 1.43 -27.42 8.11
N ASP A 181 2.68 -27.90 8.23
CA ASP A 181 3.13 -29.11 7.52
C ASP A 181 3.06 -30.41 8.35
N ILE A 182 2.67 -30.32 9.62
CA ILE A 182 2.35 -31.51 10.44
C ILE A 182 0.86 -31.85 10.32
N ARG A 183 0.25 -31.64 9.15
CA ARG A 183 -0.82 -32.54 8.73
C ARG A 183 -0.15 -33.83 8.30
N TYR A 184 0.34 -34.59 9.29
CA TYR A 184 0.56 -36.02 9.15
C TYR A 184 -0.68 -36.54 8.44
N SER A 185 -0.47 -37.04 7.24
CA SER A 185 -1.35 -37.96 6.54
C SER A 185 -1.50 -39.20 7.41
N GLY A 186 -2.20 -39.03 8.53
CA GLY A 186 -2.63 -40.03 9.48
C GLY A 186 -3.66 -40.91 8.78
N ARG A 187 -3.14 -41.70 7.84
CA ARG A 187 -3.74 -42.90 7.32
C ARG A 187 -3.91 -43.82 8.52
N GLY A 188 -5.08 -43.72 9.13
CA GLY A 188 -5.76 -44.71 9.95
C GLY A 188 -4.88 -45.51 10.90
N GLU A 189 -4.89 -45.11 12.18
CA GLU A 189 -4.91 -46.09 13.25
C GLU A 189 -5.92 -45.63 14.30
N LYS A 190 -7.08 -46.31 14.31
CA LYS A 190 -8.02 -46.28 15.42
C LYS A 190 -7.29 -46.84 16.63
N ILE A 191 -6.72 -45.98 17.46
CA ILE A 191 -6.31 -46.38 18.80
C ILE A 191 -7.52 -46.22 19.70
N GLN A 192 -7.95 -47.38 20.17
CA GLN A 192 -9.08 -47.65 21.04
C GLN A 192 -8.85 -47.03 22.42
N GLU A 193 -9.95 -46.55 22.99
CA GLU A 193 -10.09 -45.93 24.30
C GLU A 193 -9.33 -46.67 25.41
N GLY A 194 -8.58 -45.89 26.18
CA GLY A 194 -8.05 -46.28 27.49
C GLY A 194 -8.42 -45.18 28.49
N GLU A 195 -9.46 -45.48 29.26
CA GLU A 195 -9.94 -44.79 30.46
C GLU A 195 -8.82 -44.57 31.50
N ASP A 196 -9.09 -43.58 32.35
CA ASP A 196 -8.59 -43.36 33.72
C ASP A 196 -7.25 -42.63 33.91
N GLY A 197 -7.36 -41.41 34.46
CA GLY A 197 -6.25 -40.65 35.00
C GLY A 197 -6.68 -39.27 35.50
N GLU A 198 -7.47 -39.24 36.57
CA GLU A 198 -7.65 -38.05 37.41
C GLU A 198 -6.27 -37.56 37.89
N SER A 199 -5.87 -36.35 37.50
CA SER A 199 -4.73 -35.66 38.11
C SER A 199 -5.12 -34.21 38.37
N ASP A 200 -5.55 -34.04 39.61
CA ASP A 200 -5.81 -32.81 40.32
C ASP A 200 -4.45 -32.15 40.65
N GLU A 201 -4.12 -31.06 39.98
CA GLU A 201 -2.98 -30.21 40.38
C GLU A 201 -3.44 -28.76 40.44
N GLU A 202 -3.83 -28.39 41.67
CA GLU A 202 -3.94 -27.02 42.17
C GLU A 202 -2.64 -26.27 41.88
N THR A 203 -2.70 -25.20 41.09
CA THR A 203 -1.57 -24.29 40.91
C THR A 203 -1.89 -22.99 41.62
N GLU A 204 -1.14 -22.77 42.70
CA GLU A 204 -1.26 -21.69 43.66
C GLU A 204 -1.03 -20.30 43.04
N ASP A 205 -1.77 -19.36 43.60
CA ASP A 205 -1.76 -17.92 43.37
C ASP A 205 -0.36 -17.30 43.62
N GLU A 206 0.15 -16.53 42.65
CA GLU A 206 1.18 -15.52 42.89
C GLU A 206 0.60 -14.13 42.61
N GLU A 207 0.13 -13.50 43.69
CA GLU A 207 -0.21 -12.08 43.76
C GLU A 207 1.08 -11.25 43.67
N SER A 208 1.34 -10.65 42.51
CA SER A 208 2.41 -9.66 42.34
C SER A 208 1.85 -8.26 42.54
N ASP A 209 1.96 -7.81 43.78
CA ASP A 209 1.65 -6.48 44.29
C ASP A 209 2.76 -5.51 43.85
N GLU A 210 2.56 -4.76 42.76
CA GLU A 210 3.42 -3.64 42.38
C GLU A 210 2.69 -2.31 42.62
N GLU A 211 2.86 -1.81 43.85
CA GLU A 211 2.65 -0.40 44.20
C GLU A 211 3.56 0.47 43.32
N SER A 212 2.97 1.25 42.41
CA SER A 212 3.68 2.34 41.74
C SER A 212 3.15 3.67 42.24
N GLU A 213 4.05 4.36 42.91
CA GLU A 213 3.88 5.58 43.68
C GLU A 213 3.26 6.73 42.87
N ASP A 214 2.26 7.33 43.51
CA ASP A 214 1.73 8.66 43.25
C ASP A 214 2.84 9.69 42.99
N LYS A 215 2.79 10.31 41.81
CA LYS A 215 3.41 11.60 41.58
C LYS A 215 2.33 12.63 41.34
N GLU A 216 1.91 13.24 42.43
CA GLU A 216 1.28 14.56 42.46
C GLU A 216 2.22 15.55 41.77
N SER A 217 1.85 16.03 40.59
CA SER A 217 2.38 17.28 40.04
C SER A 217 1.24 18.29 40.00
N ASP A 218 1.10 19.00 41.13
CA ASP A 218 0.53 20.33 41.24
C ASP A 218 1.21 21.25 40.21
N GLU A 219 0.51 21.62 39.15
CA GLU A 219 0.78 22.86 38.41
C GLU A 219 -0.53 23.61 38.16
N GLU A 220 -0.82 24.42 39.17
CA GLU A 220 -1.51 25.71 39.20
C GLU A 220 -2.33 26.09 37.95
N SER A 221 -3.63 25.93 38.14
CA SER A 221 -4.70 26.62 37.40
C SER A 221 -4.71 28.10 37.78
N GLU A 222 -4.14 28.94 36.92
CA GLU A 222 -4.53 30.35 36.77
C GLU A 222 -5.41 30.43 35.52
N GLY A 223 -6.69 30.80 35.60
CA GLY A 223 -7.10 32.17 35.89
C GLY A 223 -7.36 32.87 34.56
N GLY A 224 -8.58 32.71 34.00
CA GLY A 224 -8.96 33.26 32.71
C GLY A 224 -10.47 33.39 32.56
N ASP A 225 -11.08 34.08 33.53
CA ASP A 225 -12.43 34.62 33.45
C ASP A 225 -12.42 35.75 32.41
N SER A 226 -13.18 35.61 31.32
CA SER A 226 -13.45 36.69 30.38
C SER A 226 -14.89 36.56 29.91
N ASP A 227 -15.71 37.19 30.74
CA ASP A 227 -17.03 37.74 30.50
C ASP A 227 -17.06 38.66 29.26
N GLU A 228 -18.30 39.00 28.84
CA GLU A 228 -18.69 39.98 27.81
C GLU A 228 -18.65 39.43 26.37
N GLY A 229 -19.74 39.40 25.58
CA GLY A 229 -20.92 40.27 25.52
C GLY A 229 -20.98 40.86 24.09
N SER A 230 -22.00 40.49 23.30
CA SER A 230 -22.45 41.11 22.03
C SER A 230 -23.44 40.12 21.42
N GLU A 231 -24.76 40.24 21.59
CA GLU A 231 -25.67 41.31 21.11
C GLU A 231 -25.41 41.69 19.65
N ASP A 232 -26.39 41.28 18.84
CA ASP A 232 -27.02 41.95 17.71
C ASP A 232 -26.13 42.59 16.64
N GLU A 233 -26.37 42.19 15.39
CA GLU A 233 -26.73 43.16 14.35
C GLU A 233 -27.34 42.43 13.14
N ASP A 234 -28.62 42.74 12.93
CA ASP A 234 -29.36 42.59 11.69
C ASP A 234 -28.66 43.38 10.57
N GLU A 235 -28.35 42.74 9.45
CA GLU A 235 -28.19 43.44 8.17
C GLU A 235 -29.01 42.70 7.11
N GLU A 236 -30.30 43.07 7.06
CA GLU A 236 -31.00 43.18 5.79
C GLU A 236 -30.28 44.28 5.00
N ASP A 237 -29.73 43.96 3.82
CA ASP A 237 -29.42 45.00 2.85
C ASP A 237 -29.75 44.57 1.42
N GLU A 238 -30.46 45.50 0.80
CA GLU A 238 -31.14 45.54 -0.48
C GLU A 238 -30.12 45.49 -1.64
N ASP A 239 -30.35 44.74 -2.71
CA ASP A 239 -30.93 45.25 -3.97
C ASP A 239 -30.46 46.65 -4.39
N ASP A 240 -29.38 46.69 -5.18
CA ASP A 240 -29.26 47.64 -6.28
C ASP A 240 -28.29 47.15 -7.38
N GLY A 241 -28.87 46.82 -8.53
CA GLY A 241 -28.14 46.67 -9.78
C GLY A 241 -27.89 48.01 -10.46
N TYR A 242 -26.67 48.25 -10.93
CA TYR A 242 -26.31 49.10 -12.08
C TYR A 242 -24.98 48.58 -12.63
N ASP A 243 -24.93 48.03 -13.84
CA ASP A 243 -24.75 48.70 -15.14
C ASP A 243 -23.36 49.30 -15.40
N GLU A 244 -22.84 48.86 -16.55
CA GLU A 244 -22.01 49.57 -17.52
C GLU A 244 -20.53 49.98 -17.26
N GLU A 245 -19.72 49.47 -18.20
CA GLU A 245 -18.76 50.22 -19.01
C GLU A 245 -17.33 50.55 -18.49
N SER A 246 -16.38 50.04 -19.28
CA SER A 246 -15.27 50.80 -19.86
C SER A 246 -14.23 51.42 -18.92
N ASN A 247 -13.06 50.78 -18.84
CA ASN A 247 -11.84 51.55 -18.58
C ASN A 247 -10.61 50.94 -19.29
N GLU A 248 -10.46 51.30 -20.56
CA GLU A 248 -9.12 51.40 -21.16
C GLU A 248 -8.44 52.65 -20.61
N GLY A 249 -7.27 52.48 -19.99
CA GLY A 249 -6.61 53.61 -19.32
C GLY A 249 -5.13 53.36 -19.01
N LEU A 250 -4.31 53.46 -20.05
CA LEU A 250 -2.87 53.75 -20.01
C LEU A 250 -2.46 54.62 -18.79
N LYS A 251 -1.44 54.18 -18.03
CA LYS A 251 -0.45 55.11 -17.46
C LYS A 251 0.93 54.47 -17.33
N ARG A 252 1.69 54.78 -18.37
CA ARG A 252 3.15 54.80 -18.46
C ARG A 252 3.68 55.80 -17.42
N ILE A 253 4.53 55.36 -16.49
CA ILE A 253 5.36 56.26 -15.70
C ILE A 253 6.80 55.75 -15.80
N SER A 254 7.63 56.57 -16.42
CA SER A 254 9.07 56.42 -16.48
C SER A 254 9.73 57.28 -15.39
N ASN A 255 11.01 56.95 -15.16
CA ASN A 255 12.06 57.76 -14.53
C ASN A 255 12.22 57.64 -13.01
N GLY A 256 13.38 57.09 -12.65
CA GLY A 256 13.96 57.09 -11.31
C GLY A 256 15.39 56.60 -11.39
N GLU A 257 16.24 57.37 -12.07
CA GLU A 257 17.70 57.22 -12.05
C GLU A 257 18.20 57.59 -10.65
N GLY A 258 18.91 56.67 -10.00
CA GLY A 258 19.51 56.85 -8.69
C GLY A 258 20.81 56.07 -8.62
N GLU A 259 21.88 56.70 -9.12
CA GLU A 259 23.25 56.26 -8.96
C GLU A 259 23.62 56.27 -7.47
N SER A 260 24.14 55.14 -6.98
CA SER A 260 25.07 55.14 -5.85
C SER A 260 26.06 54.00 -6.04
N GLU A 261 27.25 54.40 -6.48
CA GLU A 261 28.48 53.64 -6.41
C GLU A 261 28.92 53.41 -4.94
N ILE A 262 29.83 52.43 -4.80
CA ILE A 262 30.88 52.26 -3.77
C ILE A 262 30.64 51.16 -2.73
N GLY A 263 31.53 50.14 -2.79
CA GLY A 263 31.84 49.18 -1.72
C GLY A 263 31.66 47.72 -2.16
N SER A 264 32.47 47.15 -3.06
CA SER A 264 33.81 46.59 -2.79
C SER A 264 33.94 45.91 -1.43
N GLU A 265 33.73 44.58 -1.36
CA GLU A 265 34.51 43.68 -0.50
C GLU A 265 34.30 42.19 -0.85
N THR A 266 35.36 41.61 -1.41
CA THR A 266 35.83 40.22 -1.27
C THR A 266 34.88 39.06 -1.61
N ALA A 267 34.81 38.73 -2.90
CA ALA A 267 34.47 37.38 -3.35
C ALA A 267 35.60 36.40 -2.99
N SER A 268 35.34 35.49 -2.05
CA SER A 268 36.19 34.32 -1.83
C SER A 268 35.79 33.24 -2.82
N GLU A 269 36.70 32.94 -3.75
CA GLU A 269 36.66 31.79 -4.66
C GLU A 269 36.36 30.48 -3.91
N PRO A 270 35.37 29.67 -4.34
CA PRO A 270 35.29 28.28 -3.90
C PRO A 270 36.40 27.45 -4.58
N PRO A 271 37.10 26.57 -3.85
CA PRO A 271 38.23 25.83 -4.41
C PRO A 271 37.79 24.85 -5.50
N LEU A 272 38.56 24.87 -6.59
CA LEU A 272 38.48 23.97 -7.73
C LEU A 272 38.68 22.50 -7.33
N SER A 273 37.79 21.65 -7.85
CA SER A 273 38.09 20.32 -8.40
C SER A 273 38.89 19.35 -7.53
N ARG A 274 38.18 18.59 -6.67
CA ARG A 274 38.69 17.30 -6.19
C ARG A 274 38.50 16.23 -7.26
N SER A 275 39.63 15.78 -7.80
CA SER A 275 39.76 14.65 -8.71
C SER A 275 39.16 13.35 -8.14
N PRO A 276 38.52 12.49 -8.96
CA PRO A 276 38.12 11.16 -8.54
C PRO A 276 39.34 10.26 -8.34
N SER A 277 39.43 9.66 -7.14
CA SER A 277 40.45 8.68 -6.76
C SER A 277 40.31 7.35 -7.53
N PRO A 278 41.43 6.59 -7.65
CA PRO A 278 41.58 5.48 -8.58
C PRO A 278 40.80 4.21 -8.17
N SER A 279 40.38 3.48 -9.20
CA SER A 279 39.78 2.15 -9.14
C SER A 279 40.60 1.15 -8.32
N PRO A 280 39.97 0.29 -7.48
CA PRO A 280 40.66 -0.85 -6.89
C PRO A 280 40.91 -1.91 -7.97
N SER A 281 42.18 -2.09 -8.30
CA SER A 281 42.68 -3.19 -9.12
C SER A 281 42.22 -4.54 -8.55
N GLY A 282 41.50 -5.30 -9.36
CA GLY A 282 41.10 -6.68 -9.06
C GLY A 282 42.32 -7.54 -8.80
N SER A 283 42.46 -7.97 -7.55
CA SER A 283 43.38 -9.04 -7.17
C SER A 283 42.79 -10.35 -7.67
N GLN A 284 43.39 -10.90 -8.73
CA GLN A 284 43.18 -12.26 -9.18
C GLN A 284 43.64 -13.21 -8.07
N CYS A 285 42.71 -13.75 -7.30
CA CYS A 285 43.00 -14.82 -6.37
C CYS A 285 43.06 -16.12 -7.17
N SER A 286 44.28 -16.57 -7.44
CA SER A 286 44.60 -17.89 -7.98
C SER A 286 43.99 -18.97 -7.09
N ARG A 287 43.02 -19.70 -7.63
CA ARG A 287 42.38 -20.84 -6.96
C ARG A 287 43.36 -22.03 -6.98
N PRO A 288 43.76 -22.59 -5.82
CA PRO A 288 44.56 -23.80 -5.80
C PRO A 288 43.70 -25.01 -6.21
N SER A 289 44.23 -25.77 -7.16
CA SER A 289 43.75 -27.07 -7.61
C SER A 289 43.80 -28.07 -6.45
N THR A 290 42.66 -28.62 -6.06
CA THR A 290 42.59 -29.80 -5.16
C THR A 290 41.89 -30.97 -5.84
N PRO A 291 42.26 -32.20 -5.45
CA PRO A 291 42.25 -33.37 -6.33
C PRO A 291 40.92 -34.14 -6.34
N ALA A 292 40.79 -34.93 -7.40
CA ALA A 292 39.69 -35.84 -7.69
C ALA A 292 39.27 -36.70 -6.50
N THR A 293 37.97 -36.69 -6.20
CA THR A 293 37.29 -37.60 -5.26
C THR A 293 36.36 -38.53 -6.07
N PRO A 294 36.27 -39.83 -5.74
CA PRO A 294 35.60 -40.85 -6.56
C PRO A 294 34.06 -40.75 -6.60
N PRO A 295 33.41 -41.43 -7.56
CA PRO A 295 31.97 -41.37 -7.78
C PRO A 295 31.22 -42.23 -6.76
N VAL A 296 30.49 -41.60 -5.84
CA VAL A 296 29.50 -42.28 -4.99
C VAL A 296 28.13 -42.16 -5.64
N GLN A 297 27.51 -43.32 -5.81
CA GLN A 297 26.27 -43.55 -6.52
C GLN A 297 25.07 -42.97 -5.77
N SER A 298 24.27 -42.19 -6.50
CA SER A 298 22.81 -42.11 -6.52
C SER A 298 22.03 -42.54 -5.26
N ALA A 299 21.64 -41.56 -4.45
CA ALA A 299 20.38 -41.59 -3.72
C ALA A 299 19.58 -40.34 -4.12
N ASN A 300 18.52 -40.54 -4.91
CA ASN A 300 17.53 -39.52 -5.26
C ASN A 300 16.76 -39.12 -3.98
N HIS A 301 17.32 -38.20 -3.19
CA HIS A 301 16.52 -37.42 -2.27
C HIS A 301 15.89 -36.29 -3.06
N GLU A 302 14.58 -36.41 -3.32
CA GLU A 302 13.71 -35.28 -3.64
C GLU A 302 13.94 -34.21 -2.57
N LYS A 303 14.76 -33.22 -2.89
CA LYS A 303 14.93 -32.03 -2.05
C LYS A 303 13.64 -31.25 -2.16
N SER A 304 12.82 -31.34 -1.12
CA SER A 304 11.73 -30.40 -0.90
C SER A 304 12.29 -28.98 -1.10
N PRO A 305 11.64 -28.13 -1.89
CA PRO A 305 12.10 -26.77 -2.13
C PRO A 305 12.10 -26.04 -0.80
N VAL A 306 13.29 -25.85 -0.23
CA VAL A 306 13.49 -25.01 0.94
C VAL A 306 13.10 -23.60 0.50
N MET A 307 11.98 -23.10 1.00
CA MET A 307 11.55 -21.72 0.75
C MET A 307 12.65 -20.81 1.30
N SER A 308 13.46 -20.25 0.41
CA SER A 308 14.51 -19.32 0.80
C SER A 308 13.84 -18.07 1.34
N SER A 309 13.90 -17.86 2.66
CA SER A 309 13.47 -16.61 3.29
C SER A 309 14.19 -15.46 2.60
N GLN A 310 13.43 -14.56 1.98
CA GLN A 310 13.97 -13.40 1.29
C GLN A 310 14.82 -12.59 2.28
N THR A 311 16.02 -12.20 1.87
CA THR A 311 16.91 -11.46 2.79
C THR A 311 16.40 -10.02 2.96
N TYR A 312 16.56 -9.44 4.15
CA TYR A 312 16.17 -8.04 4.42
C TYR A 312 16.75 -7.04 3.41
N ALA A 313 18.00 -7.26 2.97
CA ALA A 313 18.64 -6.41 1.97
C ALA A 313 17.94 -6.47 0.61
N GLU A 314 17.47 -7.64 0.22
CA GLU A 314 16.71 -7.86 -1.01
C GLU A 314 15.32 -7.23 -0.93
N GLU A 315 14.64 -7.36 0.21
CA GLU A 315 13.36 -6.69 0.46
C GLU A 315 13.49 -5.16 0.35
N GLN A 316 14.51 -4.57 0.98
CA GLN A 316 14.79 -3.13 0.89
C GLN A 316 15.13 -2.68 -0.54
N GLN A 317 15.84 -3.51 -1.31
CA GLN A 317 16.11 -3.23 -2.72
C GLN A 317 14.83 -3.28 -3.56
N SER A 318 13.97 -4.27 -3.32
CA SER A 318 12.67 -4.43 -3.97
C SER A 318 11.77 -3.23 -3.70
N LEU A 319 11.67 -2.81 -2.44
CA LEU A 319 10.90 -1.63 -2.02
C LEU A 319 11.36 -0.37 -2.75
N ARG A 320 12.67 -0.08 -2.77
CA ARG A 320 13.21 1.09 -3.50
C ARG A 320 12.99 1.00 -5.00
N ALA A 321 12.98 -0.20 -5.58
CA ALA A 321 12.69 -0.39 -7.00
C ALA A 321 11.21 -0.09 -7.28
N ALA A 322 10.30 -0.57 -6.43
CA ALA A 322 8.87 -0.33 -6.50
C ALA A 322 8.53 1.17 -6.37
N GLU A 323 9.11 1.88 -5.39
CA GLU A 323 8.92 3.32 -5.21
C GLU A 323 9.38 4.15 -6.42
N ARG A 324 10.55 3.79 -7.01
CA ARG A 324 11.05 4.46 -8.23
C ARG A 324 10.14 4.19 -9.42
N LEU A 325 9.64 2.95 -9.55
CA LEU A 325 8.72 2.58 -10.61
C LEU A 325 7.41 3.37 -10.50
N LEU A 326 6.82 3.42 -9.30
CA LEU A 326 5.63 4.21 -8.98
C LEU A 326 5.84 5.69 -9.31
N SER A 327 6.95 6.28 -8.83
CA SER A 327 7.28 7.69 -9.07
C SER A 327 7.40 8.02 -10.56
N ARG A 328 8.02 7.13 -11.34
CA ARG A 328 8.14 7.29 -12.81
C ARG A 328 6.78 7.20 -13.51
N ILE A 329 5.93 6.26 -13.10
CA ILE A 329 4.59 6.10 -13.66
C ILE A 329 3.72 7.33 -13.36
N LEU A 330 3.76 7.84 -12.14
CA LEU A 330 3.06 9.06 -11.75
C LEU A 330 3.56 10.28 -12.53
N ALA A 331 4.87 10.44 -12.69
CA ALA A 331 5.44 11.54 -13.47
C ALA A 331 4.95 11.52 -14.93
N ASN A 332 4.80 10.34 -15.53
CA ASN A 332 4.27 10.20 -16.89
C ASN A 332 2.76 10.48 -16.95
N ALA A 333 1.99 9.99 -15.97
CA ALA A 333 0.54 10.18 -15.93
C ALA A 333 0.13 11.65 -15.71
N CYS A 334 0.94 12.42 -14.98
CA CYS A 334 0.64 13.81 -14.68
C CYS A 334 1.09 14.80 -15.77
N ALA A 335 1.82 14.36 -16.80
CA ALA A 335 2.28 15.24 -17.88
C ALA A 335 1.11 15.80 -18.72
N GLU A 336 -0.05 15.14 -18.71
CA GLU A 336 -1.19 15.49 -19.57
C GLU A 336 -2.30 16.28 -18.85
N GLU A 337 -2.26 16.38 -17.52
CA GLU A 337 -3.31 17.06 -16.77
C GLU A 337 -2.91 18.51 -16.51
N ASN A 338 -3.68 19.45 -17.06
CA ASN A 338 -3.58 20.87 -16.74
C ASN A 338 -3.82 21.06 -15.23
N GLY A 339 -2.74 20.99 -14.45
CA GLY A 339 -2.74 21.16 -13.00
C GLY A 339 -3.24 22.53 -12.63
N GLY A 340 -4.55 22.64 -12.40
CA GLY A 340 -5.14 23.83 -11.83
C GLY A 340 -4.51 24.08 -10.47
N MET A 341 -3.81 25.19 -10.31
CA MET A 341 -3.19 25.59 -9.05
C MET A 341 -4.28 25.70 -7.99
N SER A 342 -4.38 24.68 -7.17
CA SER A 342 -5.41 24.54 -6.17
C SER A 342 -4.86 25.12 -4.87
N SER A 343 -5.57 26.06 -4.23
CA SER A 343 -5.18 26.53 -2.91
C SER A 343 -4.98 25.34 -1.95
N PRO A 344 -3.94 25.35 -1.10
CA PRO A 344 -3.72 24.27 -0.16
C PRO A 344 -4.92 24.05 0.75
N THR A 345 -5.28 22.79 0.95
CA THR A 345 -6.44 22.34 1.72
C THR A 345 -6.05 21.19 2.65
N GLN A 346 -7.02 20.67 3.38
CA GLN A 346 -6.85 19.44 4.14
C GLN A 346 -6.80 18.24 3.20
N THR A 347 -6.01 17.24 3.56
CA THR A 347 -6.01 15.91 2.93
C THR A 347 -6.53 14.89 3.93
N HIS A 348 -7.59 14.18 3.57
CA HIS A 348 -8.16 13.10 4.35
C HIS A 348 -7.66 11.75 3.81
N VAL A 349 -7.30 10.84 4.71
CA VAL A 349 -6.88 9.48 4.37
C VAL A 349 -7.96 8.51 4.82
N LEU A 350 -8.49 7.75 3.86
CA LEU A 350 -9.55 6.77 4.08
C LEU A 350 -9.03 5.37 3.74
N LEU A 351 -9.34 4.39 4.57
CA LEU A 351 -9.00 2.98 4.40
C LEU A 351 -10.29 2.16 4.30
N ARG A 352 -10.33 1.21 3.36
CA ARG A 352 -11.41 0.23 3.29
C ARG A 352 -11.01 -1.04 4.05
N ALA A 353 -11.72 -1.36 5.13
CA ALA A 353 -11.40 -2.49 6.00
C ALA A 353 -12.67 -3.15 6.59
N PRO A 354 -12.61 -4.42 7.05
CA PRO A 354 -13.75 -5.07 7.72
C PRO A 354 -14.21 -4.30 8.96
N ARG A 355 -15.47 -4.45 9.38
CA ARG A 355 -15.99 -3.81 10.62
C ARG A 355 -15.20 -4.20 11.87
N ARG A 356 -14.73 -5.45 11.95
CA ARG A 356 -13.86 -5.91 13.07
C ARG A 356 -12.43 -5.41 13.02
N PHE A 357 -12.05 -4.63 12.00
CA PHE A 357 -10.74 -3.99 11.99
C PHE A 357 -10.64 -3.09 13.22
N VAL A 358 -9.58 -3.21 14.01
CA VAL A 358 -9.38 -2.39 15.20
C VAL A 358 -7.98 -1.82 15.14
N HIS A 359 -7.88 -0.49 15.14
CA HIS A 359 -6.62 0.21 15.17
C HIS A 359 -6.83 1.61 15.80
N PRO A 360 -6.00 2.03 16.77
CA PRO A 360 -6.24 3.24 17.55
C PRO A 360 -6.27 4.53 16.71
N ALA A 361 -5.47 4.59 15.65
CA ALA A 361 -5.41 5.75 14.75
C ALA A 361 -6.53 5.86 13.70
N TRP A 362 -7.52 4.95 13.70
CA TRP A 362 -8.55 4.90 12.68
C TRP A 362 -9.96 4.92 13.28
N ILE A 363 -10.81 5.77 12.71
CA ILE A 363 -12.20 5.97 13.13
C ILE A 363 -13.13 5.38 12.07
N PRO A 364 -14.08 4.50 12.43
CA PRO A 364 -15.04 3.94 11.47
C PRO A 364 -16.00 5.02 10.96
N ARG A 365 -16.27 5.03 9.66
CA ARG A 365 -17.12 6.01 8.95
C ARG A 365 -18.19 5.30 8.11
N GLN A 366 -19.16 4.71 8.79
CA GLN A 366 -20.25 3.96 8.13
C GLN A 366 -21.10 4.85 7.18
N ASN A 367 -21.19 6.15 7.45
CA ASN A 367 -21.90 7.11 6.60
C ASN A 367 -21.24 7.32 5.22
N LEU A 368 -19.96 6.97 5.05
CA LEU A 368 -19.23 7.15 3.79
C LEU A 368 -19.34 5.97 2.82
N VAL A 369 -19.87 4.82 3.29
CA VAL A 369 -19.85 3.56 2.54
C VAL A 369 -20.46 3.71 1.15
N ARG A 370 -21.70 4.18 1.03
CA ARG A 370 -22.37 4.28 -0.28
C ARG A 370 -21.61 5.15 -1.29
N THR A 371 -21.13 6.31 -0.87
CA THR A 371 -20.42 7.25 -1.75
C THR A 371 -19.06 6.72 -2.17
N MET A 372 -18.30 6.16 -1.23
CA MET A 372 -16.95 5.69 -1.49
C MET A 372 -16.91 4.34 -2.20
N GLU A 373 -17.88 3.44 -1.97
CA GLU A 373 -18.04 2.21 -2.76
C GLU A 373 -18.36 2.51 -4.22
N GLY A 374 -19.25 3.47 -4.50
CA GLY A 374 -19.56 3.88 -5.88
C GLY A 374 -18.34 4.46 -6.61
N LEU A 375 -17.52 5.24 -5.88
CA LEU A 375 -16.26 5.76 -6.39
C LEU A 375 -15.26 4.63 -6.67
N LEU A 376 -15.08 3.71 -5.71
CA LEU A 376 -14.15 2.59 -5.85
C LEU A 376 -14.59 1.65 -6.98
N GLY A 377 -15.87 1.33 -7.10
CA GLY A 377 -16.41 0.52 -8.19
C GLY A 377 -16.14 1.13 -9.55
N THR A 378 -16.39 2.44 -9.71
CA THR A 378 -16.09 3.16 -10.97
C THR A 378 -14.59 3.09 -11.31
N PHE A 379 -13.72 3.25 -10.31
CA PHE A 379 -12.28 3.14 -10.48
C PHE A 379 -11.85 1.72 -10.88
N LEU A 380 -12.36 0.68 -10.21
CA LEU A 380 -12.04 -0.72 -10.50
C LEU A 380 -12.56 -1.16 -11.87
N ASP A 381 -13.73 -0.66 -12.29
CA ASP A 381 -14.26 -0.91 -13.64
C ASP A 381 -13.34 -0.32 -14.71
N GLU A 382 -12.79 0.87 -14.48
CA GLU A 382 -11.82 1.51 -15.37
C GLU A 382 -10.47 0.77 -15.36
N ALA A 383 -10.06 0.21 -14.21
CA ALA A 383 -8.82 -0.55 -14.06
C ALA A 383 -8.92 -1.95 -14.69
N SER A 384 -10.11 -2.52 -14.82
CA SER A 384 -10.29 -3.90 -15.30
C SER A 384 -10.29 -4.03 -16.83
N ALA A 385 -10.23 -2.91 -17.57
CA ALA A 385 -10.18 -2.84 -19.04
C ALA A 385 -11.15 -3.79 -19.77
N THR A 386 -12.29 -4.11 -19.17
CA THR A 386 -13.33 -4.92 -19.82
C THR A 386 -13.93 -4.11 -20.98
N ASP A 387 -13.54 -4.47 -22.20
CA ASP A 387 -13.92 -3.80 -23.46
C ASP A 387 -15.44 -3.69 -23.69
N THR A 388 -16.26 -4.39 -22.90
CA THR A 388 -17.70 -4.53 -23.08
C THR A 388 -18.50 -3.26 -22.74
N SER A 389 -17.93 -2.25 -22.08
CA SER A 389 -18.69 -1.04 -21.66
C SER A 389 -18.47 0.21 -22.53
N ARG A 390 -17.57 0.14 -23.54
CA ARG A 390 -17.02 1.33 -24.22
C ARG A 390 -18.01 2.22 -24.97
N GLU A 391 -19.20 1.73 -25.33
CA GLU A 391 -20.07 2.49 -26.24
C GLU A 391 -21.20 3.28 -25.58
N LYS A 392 -21.56 3.06 -24.31
CA LYS A 392 -22.88 3.55 -23.83
C LYS A 392 -22.96 4.77 -22.92
N LYS A 393 -21.91 5.27 -22.26
CA LYS A 393 -22.09 6.40 -21.30
C LYS A 393 -20.91 7.37 -21.16
N ARG A 394 -20.46 8.01 -22.25
CA ARG A 394 -19.67 9.27 -22.15
C ARG A 394 -20.52 10.51 -21.83
N GLY A 395 -21.71 10.31 -21.25
CA GLY A 395 -22.56 11.42 -20.78
C GLY A 395 -21.92 12.07 -19.57
N GLN A 396 -21.36 13.27 -19.77
CA GLN A 396 -20.92 14.26 -18.77
C GLN A 396 -21.11 13.84 -17.31
N GLN A 397 -20.14 13.13 -16.72
CA GLN A 397 -20.01 13.15 -15.27
C GLN A 397 -19.47 14.53 -14.88
N ARG A 398 -20.38 15.50 -14.69
CA ARG A 398 -20.08 16.78 -14.03
C ARG A 398 -19.80 16.45 -12.56
N GLY A 399 -18.55 16.20 -12.22
CA GLY A 399 -18.15 15.84 -10.87
C GLY A 399 -16.63 15.87 -10.70
N VAL A 400 -16.20 15.74 -9.44
CA VAL A 400 -14.79 15.65 -9.06
C VAL A 400 -14.17 14.44 -9.75
N ARG A 401 -13.13 14.67 -10.55
CA ARG A 401 -12.39 13.61 -11.21
C ARG A 401 -11.79 12.68 -10.15
N THR A 402 -12.07 11.39 -10.30
CA THR A 402 -11.41 10.35 -9.51
C THR A 402 -10.20 9.88 -10.30
N GLU A 403 -9.04 9.98 -9.68
CA GLU A 403 -7.77 9.47 -10.16
C GLU A 403 -7.36 8.28 -9.29
N GLY A 404 -6.29 7.60 -9.66
CA GLY A 404 -5.70 6.61 -8.78
C GLY A 404 -4.58 5.83 -9.42
N VAL A 405 -4.02 4.93 -8.64
CA VAL A 405 -3.00 3.98 -9.06
C VAL A 405 -3.44 2.59 -8.63
N TRP A 406 -3.31 1.64 -9.55
CA TRP A 406 -3.47 0.22 -9.25
C TRP A 406 -2.08 -0.42 -9.16
N ILE A 407 -1.84 -1.17 -8.09
CA ILE A 407 -0.59 -1.88 -7.84
C ILE A 407 -0.90 -3.36 -7.74
N GLY A 408 -0.27 -4.18 -8.58
CA GLY A 408 -0.38 -5.63 -8.55
C GLY A 408 0.98 -6.30 -8.46
N CYS A 409 0.97 -7.60 -8.17
CA CYS A 409 2.16 -8.45 -8.18
C CYS A 409 2.22 -9.29 -9.47
N SER A 410 3.36 -9.92 -9.77
CA SER A 410 3.57 -10.65 -11.04
C SER A 410 2.64 -11.85 -11.20
N GLU A 411 2.11 -12.36 -10.10
CA GLU A 411 1.19 -13.49 -10.05
C GLU A 411 -0.27 -13.06 -9.84
N SER A 412 -0.56 -11.75 -9.80
CA SER A 412 -1.93 -11.26 -9.74
C SER A 412 -2.56 -11.36 -11.13
N ASP A 413 -3.45 -12.32 -11.31
CA ASP A 413 -4.35 -12.31 -12.45
C ASP A 413 -5.34 -11.15 -12.28
N ILE A 414 -5.14 -10.06 -13.03
CA ILE A 414 -6.01 -8.87 -13.04
C ILE A 414 -7.50 -9.26 -13.21
N SER A 415 -7.77 -10.38 -13.88
CA SER A 415 -9.12 -10.90 -14.14
C SER A 415 -9.71 -11.77 -13.01
N ALA A 416 -8.90 -12.16 -12.03
CA ALA A 416 -9.35 -12.93 -10.86
C ALA A 416 -9.91 -12.04 -9.75
N GLY A 417 -10.20 -10.76 -10.07
CA GLY A 417 -10.95 -9.86 -9.21
C GLY A 417 -12.09 -10.62 -8.56
N VAL A 418 -12.13 -10.58 -7.23
CA VAL A 418 -13.03 -11.37 -6.37
C VAL A 418 -14.42 -11.27 -6.97
N LYS A 419 -14.84 -12.32 -7.69
CA LYS A 419 -16.23 -12.49 -8.05
C LYS A 419 -16.92 -12.79 -6.74
N ILE A 420 -17.32 -11.73 -6.05
CA ILE A 420 -18.24 -11.82 -4.93
C ILE A 420 -19.50 -12.36 -5.59
N ASP A 421 -19.67 -13.68 -5.53
CA ASP A 421 -20.88 -14.32 -5.97
C ASP A 421 -21.99 -13.75 -5.06
N PRO A 422 -22.89 -12.89 -5.60
CA PRO A 422 -23.84 -12.15 -4.79
C PRO A 422 -24.87 -13.06 -4.12
N GLU A 423 -24.90 -14.35 -4.48
CA GLU A 423 -25.85 -15.33 -3.94
C GLU A 423 -25.30 -16.19 -2.80
N THR A 424 -23.99 -16.13 -2.49
CA THR A 424 -23.37 -17.04 -1.51
C THR A 424 -23.22 -16.41 -0.13
N GLU A 425 -24.09 -16.86 0.76
CA GLU A 425 -24.00 -16.80 2.23
C GLU A 425 -24.25 -15.45 2.90
N ALA A 426 -24.95 -15.53 4.04
CA ALA A 426 -25.07 -14.41 4.97
C ALA A 426 -23.67 -14.08 5.50
N ILE A 427 -22.98 -13.17 4.81
CA ILE A 427 -21.70 -12.62 5.26
C ILE A 427 -21.92 -12.10 6.68
N ASN A 428 -21.11 -12.57 7.62
CA ASN A 428 -21.13 -12.07 8.98
C ASN A 428 -21.05 -10.53 8.95
N GLU A 429 -21.90 -9.84 9.70
CA GLU A 429 -21.91 -8.37 9.74
C GLU A 429 -20.50 -7.82 10.04
N GLU A 430 -19.73 -8.51 10.88
CA GLU A 430 -18.35 -8.15 11.22
C GLU A 430 -17.36 -8.22 10.04
N ASP A 431 -17.69 -8.98 8.99
CA ASP A 431 -16.96 -9.13 7.73
C ASP A 431 -17.35 -8.09 6.66
N GLU A 432 -18.39 -7.30 6.91
CA GLU A 432 -18.76 -6.19 6.03
C GLU A 432 -17.58 -5.21 5.94
N MET A 433 -17.20 -4.85 4.71
CA MET A 433 -16.13 -3.89 4.47
C MET A 433 -16.71 -2.47 4.56
N ILE A 434 -16.15 -1.66 5.45
CA ILE A 434 -16.54 -0.27 5.64
C ILE A 434 -15.34 0.66 5.43
N TRP A 435 -15.59 1.97 5.45
CA TRP A 435 -14.54 2.97 5.37
C TRP A 435 -14.13 3.44 6.77
N TRP A 436 -12.84 3.55 6.96
CA TRP A 436 -12.18 4.04 8.16
C TRP A 436 -11.43 5.32 7.79
N ALA A 437 -11.51 6.35 8.63
CA ALA A 437 -10.77 7.60 8.44
C ALA A 437 -9.61 7.65 9.43
N TRP A 438 -8.44 8.05 8.95
CA TRP A 438 -7.32 8.33 9.83
C TRP A 438 -7.65 9.53 10.73
N ASP A 439 -7.36 9.41 12.03
CA ASP A 439 -7.67 10.44 13.04
C ASP A 439 -6.68 11.63 13.05
N GLY A 440 -5.67 11.59 12.19
CA GLY A 440 -4.75 12.72 12.02
C GLY A 440 -5.21 13.75 11.00
N LYS A 441 -4.43 14.82 10.88
CA LYS A 441 -4.68 15.91 9.93
C LYS A 441 -3.44 16.17 9.08
N LEU A 442 -3.62 16.18 7.76
CA LEU A 442 -2.63 16.69 6.82
C LEU A 442 -3.16 17.98 6.23
N VAL A 443 -2.44 19.07 6.43
CA VAL A 443 -2.80 20.39 5.88
C VAL A 443 -1.70 20.83 4.94
N GLY A 444 -2.06 21.09 3.69
CA GLY A 444 -1.16 21.69 2.74
C GLY A 444 -0.79 23.14 3.09
N PHE A 445 0.29 23.64 2.51
CA PHE A 445 0.69 25.04 2.55
C PHE A 445 1.37 25.43 1.24
N SER A 446 1.28 26.71 0.87
CA SER A 446 1.86 27.26 -0.36
C SER A 446 2.98 28.27 -0.10
N ASP A 447 2.97 28.87 1.09
CA ASP A 447 3.90 29.93 1.47
C ASP A 447 5.26 29.28 1.83
N TRP A 448 6.34 29.74 1.21
CA TRP A 448 7.70 29.22 1.43
C TRP A 448 8.76 30.33 1.45
#